data_AF-A0A7T5EZF1-F1
#
_entry.id   AF-A0A7T5EZF1-F1
#
_cell.length_a   1.000
_cell.length_b   1.000
_cell.length_c   1.000
_cell.angle_alpha   90.00
_cell.angle_beta   90.00
_cell.angle_gamma   90.00
#
_symmetry.space_group_name_H-M   'P 1'
#
loop_
_entity.id
_entity.type
_entity.pdbx_description
1 polymer ?
#
loop_
_entity_poly.entity_id
_entity_poly.type
_entity_poly.pdbx_seq_one_letter_code
_entity_poly.pdbx_strand_id
1 'polypeptide(L)' 'MTREMNLAETDMKRVLKIMMAEAGVDSLADTARSLNIKETTFRSAVANNSLRVADFMKVAEFMGYEVIVRSKDSNLS' A
#
# COMPACT_ATOMS: atom_id res chain seq x y z
N MET A 1 -4.44 -17.25 -8.50
CA MET A 1 -5.19 -16.11 -9.06
C MET A 1 -4.38 -14.87 -8.78
N THR A 2 -4.05 -14.08 -9.79
CA THR A 2 -3.29 -12.84 -9.63
C THR A 2 -4.29 -11.70 -9.57
N ARG A 3 -4.34 -10.96 -8.45
CA ARG A 3 -5.23 -9.80 -8.30
C ARG A 3 -4.45 -8.53 -8.67
N GLU A 4 -4.92 -7.83 -9.69
CA GLU A 4 -4.39 -6.52 -10.08
C GLU A 4 -5.26 -5.41 -9.47
N MET A 5 -4.64 -4.38 -8.90
CA MET A 5 -5.32 -3.23 -8.30
C MET A 5 -4.77 -1.94 -8.91
N ASN A 6 -5.64 -1.18 -9.58
CA ASN A 6 -5.28 0.10 -10.17
C ASN A 6 -5.53 1.26 -9.19
N LEU A 7 -4.46 1.87 -8.69
CA LEU A 7 -4.51 3.03 -7.78
C LEU A 7 -5.07 4.31 -8.44
N ALA A 8 -5.23 4.35 -9.76
CA ALA A 8 -5.92 5.45 -10.43
C ALA A 8 -7.46 5.36 -10.29
N GLU A 9 -7.99 4.17 -10.00
CA GLU A 9 -9.43 3.88 -9.96
C GLU A 9 -9.95 3.58 -8.54
N THR A 10 -9.05 3.53 -7.57
CA THR A 10 -9.39 3.18 -6.18
C THR A 10 -8.49 3.90 -5.20
N ASP A 11 -9.02 4.22 -4.02
CA ASP A 11 -8.26 4.88 -2.97
C ASP A 11 -7.26 3.93 -2.28
N MET A 12 -6.14 4.49 -1.82
CA MET A 12 -5.07 3.71 -1.20
C MET A 12 -5.51 2.96 0.07
N LYS A 13 -6.44 3.54 0.83
CA LYS A 13 -6.96 2.93 2.06
C LYS A 13 -7.71 1.64 1.75
N ARG A 14 -8.46 1.60 0.65
CA ARG A 14 -9.16 0.42 0.17
C ARG A 14 -8.19 -0.64 -0.31
N VAL A 15 -7.16 -0.26 -1.06
CA VAL A 15 -6.07 -1.19 -1.46
C VAL A 15 -5.41 -1.80 -0.24
N LEU A 16 -5.01 -0.99 0.74
CA LEU A 16 -4.40 -1.47 1.99
C LEU A 16 -5.30 -2.46 2.73
N LYS A 17 -6.61 -2.18 2.84
CA LYS A 17 -7.55 -3.11 3.49
C LYS A 17 -7.66 -4.45 2.75
N ILE A 18 -7.64 -4.43 1.42
CA ILE A 18 -7.65 -5.65 0.61
C ILE A 18 -6.36 -6.45 0.86
N MET A 19 -5.20 -5.80 0.76
CA MET A 19 -3.91 -6.45 1.00
C MET A 19 -3.83 -7.04 2.41
N MET A 20 -4.28 -6.31 3.43
CA MET A 20 -4.35 -6.77 4.82
C MET A 20 -5.23 -8.02 4.96
N ALA A 21 -6.44 -8.00 4.40
CA ALA A 21 -7.36 -9.12 4.48
C ALA A 21 -6.80 -10.38 3.79
N GLU A 22 -6.14 -10.23 2.64
CA GLU A 22 -5.54 -11.34 1.91
C GLU A 22 -4.27 -11.87 2.57
N ALA A 23 -3.47 -10.99 3.19
CA ALA A 23 -2.25 -11.36 3.91
C ALA A 23 -2.52 -11.86 5.35
N GLY A 24 -3.77 -11.88 5.81
CA GLY A 24 -4.13 -12.27 7.17
C GLY A 24 -3.64 -11.29 8.26
N VAL A 25 -3.52 -10.01 7.92
CA VAL A 25 -3.10 -8.95 8.83
C VAL A 25 -4.32 -8.20 9.35
N ASP A 26 -4.63 -8.35 10.64
CA ASP A 26 -5.86 -7.82 11.22
C ASP A 26 -5.79 -6.33 11.61
N SER A 27 -4.58 -5.77 11.69
CA SER A 27 -4.37 -4.46 12.30
C SER A 27 -3.32 -3.61 11.59
N LEU A 28 -3.69 -2.35 11.31
CA LEU A 28 -2.75 -1.32 10.85
C LEU A 28 -1.65 -1.04 11.88
N ALA A 29 -1.92 -1.29 13.17
CA ALA A 29 -0.94 -1.12 14.23
C ALA A 29 0.16 -2.18 14.16
N ASP A 30 -0.19 -3.42 13.79
CA ASP A 30 0.78 -4.49 13.60
C ASP A 30 1.63 -4.22 12.36
N THR A 31 1.01 -3.78 11.26
CA THR A 31 1.75 -3.34 10.06
C THR A 31 2.73 -2.21 10.39
N ALA A 32 2.29 -1.19 11.12
CA ALA A 32 3.14 -0.07 11.51
C ALA A 32 4.34 -0.53 12.36
N ARG A 33 4.10 -1.43 13.33
CA ARG A 33 5.16 -2.03 14.17
C ARG A 33 6.16 -2.84 13.35
N SER A 34 5.69 -3.72 12.47
CA SER A 34 6.55 -4.55 11.61
C SER A 34 7.42 -3.71 10.67
N LEU A 35 6.94 -2.53 10.27
CA LEU A 35 7.66 -1.61 9.39
C LEU A 35 8.48 -0.54 10.13
N ASN A 36 8.50 -0.59 11.46
CA ASN A 36 9.13 0.41 12.33
C ASN A 36 8.65 1.85 12.05
N ILE A 37 7.35 2.00 11.74
CA ILE A 37 6.67 3.27 11.56
C ILE A 37 5.85 3.55 12.81
N LYS A 38 5.89 4.79 13.32
CA LYS A 38 5.02 5.19 14.43
C LYS A 38 3.55 5.01 14.02
N GLU A 39 2.80 4.22 14.79
CA GLU A 39 1.40 3.86 14.47
C GLU A 39 0.52 5.08 14.19
N THR A 40 0.60 6.12 15.03
CA THR A 40 -0.20 7.35 14.84
C THR A 40 0.10 8.03 13.51
N THR A 41 1.36 8.00 13.09
CA THR A 41 1.81 8.58 11.82
C THR A 41 1.29 7.74 10.65
N PHE A 42 1.44 6.41 10.73
CA PHE A 42 0.95 5.51 9.69
C PHE A 42 -0.58 5.61 9.52
N ARG A 43 -1.32 5.55 10.64
CA ARG A 43 -2.78 5.69 10.66
C ARG A 43 -3.23 7.03 10.09
N SER A 44 -2.59 8.13 10.47
CA SER A 44 -2.88 9.47 9.93
C SER A 44 -2.60 9.54 8.43
N ALA A 45 -1.46 9.01 7.98
CA ALA A 45 -1.09 9.01 6.57
C ALA A 45 -2.07 8.20 5.70
N VAL A 46 -2.50 7.03 6.18
CA VAL A 46 -3.52 6.21 5.51
C VAL A 46 -4.89 6.90 5.51
N ALA A 47 -5.28 7.53 6.61
CA ALA A 47 -6.55 8.25 6.71
C ALA A 47 -6.62 9.48 5.79
N ASN A 48 -5.49 10.19 5.63
CA ASN A 48 -5.39 11.41 4.84
C ASN A 48 -4.92 11.17 3.39
N ASN A 49 -4.82 9.91 2.95
CA ASN A 49 -4.30 9.52 1.64
C ASN A 49 -2.93 10.17 1.31
N SER A 50 -2.07 10.28 2.34
CA SER A 50 -0.78 10.98 2.29
C SER A 50 0.39 10.05 2.61
N LEU A 51 0.20 8.73 2.48
CA LEU A 51 1.28 7.76 2.65
C LEU A 51 2.29 7.94 1.53
N ARG A 52 3.58 7.96 1.89
CA ARG A 52 4.66 8.09 0.93
C ARG A 52 4.76 6.81 0.11
N VAL A 53 5.10 6.93 -1.17
CA VAL A 53 5.30 5.78 -2.07
C VAL A 53 6.30 4.79 -1.47
N ALA A 54 7.40 5.27 -0.87
CA ALA A 54 8.39 4.43 -0.20
C ALA A 54 7.82 3.60 0.94
N ASP A 55 6.92 4.17 1.75
CA ASP A 55 6.29 3.44 2.86
C ASP A 55 5.24 2.46 2.32
N PHE A 56 4.51 2.85 1.26
CA PHE A 56 3.55 1.97 0.59
C PHE A 56 4.23 0.73 -0.01
N MET A 57 5.39 0.90 -0.68
CA MET A 57 6.15 -0.24 -1.23
C MET A 57 6.56 -1.24 -0.16
N LYS A 58 7.03 -0.75 1.00
CA LYS A 58 7.38 -1.62 2.14
C LYS A 58 6.16 -2.37 2.69
N VAL A 59 5.00 -1.70 2.77
CA VAL A 59 3.76 -2.33 3.19
C VAL A 59 3.34 -3.43 2.21
N ALA A 60 3.37 -3.14 0.92
CA ALA A 60 3.02 -4.09 -0.12
C ALA A 60 3.95 -5.31 -0.09
N GLU A 61 5.27 -5.09 -0.02
CA GLU A 61 6.26 -6.17 0.10
C GLU A 61 6.02 -7.02 1.36
N PHE A 62 5.79 -6.40 2.51
CA PHE A 62 5.46 -7.10 3.76
C PHE A 62 4.19 -7.96 3.63
N MET A 63 3.22 -7.54 2.81
CA MET A 63 1.97 -8.25 2.56
C MET A 63 2.08 -9.25 1.38
N GLY A 64 3.26 -9.43 0.78
CA GLY A 64 3.48 -10.36 -0.32
C GLY A 64 3.04 -9.85 -1.70
N TYR A 65 2.91 -8.53 -1.86
CA TYR A 65 2.53 -7.88 -3.12
C TYR A 65 3.72 -7.26 -3.82
N GLU A 66 3.65 -7.27 -5.15
CA GLU A 66 4.52 -6.49 -6.03
C GLU A 66 3.84 -5.16 -6.40
N VAL A 67 4.61 -4.06 -6.41
CA VAL A 67 4.14 -2.75 -6.87
C VAL A 67 4.75 -2.44 -8.23
N ILE A 68 3.89 -2.32 -9.24
CA ILE A 68 4.30 -1.96 -10.60
C ILE A 68 3.97 -0.49 -10.85
N VAL A 69 5.00 0.32 -11.13
CA VAL A 69 4.84 1.71 -11.54
C VAL A 69 5.01 1.80 -13.05
N ARG A 70 4.00 2.35 -13.75
CA ARG A 70 4.05 2.55 -15.21
C ARG A 70 3.97 4.03 -15.53
N SER A 71 4.88 4.50 -16.38
CA SER A 71 4.71 5.81 -17.02
C SER A 71 3.56 5.72 -18.03
N LYS A 72 2.70 6.76 -18.07
CA LYS A 72 1.69 6.89 -19.13
C LYS A 72 2.29 7.43 -20.43
N ASP A 73 3.52 7.97 -20.38
CA ASP A 73 4.24 8.38 -21.58
C ASP A 73 4.87 7.16 -22.25
N SER A 74 4.24 6.73 -23.34
CA SER A 74 4.81 5.81 -24.33
C SER A 74 5.68 6.52 -25.38
N ASN A 75 6.15 7.74 -25.10
CA ASN A 75 7.01 8.51 -26.01
C ASN A 75 8.50 8.43 -25.65
N LEU A 76 8.98 7.22 -25.32
CA LEU A 76 10.40 6.90 -25.45
C LEU A 76 10.54 5.92 -26.60
N SER A 77 10.43 6.48 -27.81
CA SER A 77 10.90 5.89 -29.06
C SER A 77 12.39 6.20 -29.22
#